data_AF-A0A947YVR0-F1
#
_entry.id   AF-A0A947YVR0-F1
#
_cell.length_a   1.000
_cell.length_b   1.000
_cell.length_c   1.000
_cell.angle_alpha   90.00
_cell.angle_beta   90.00
_cell.angle_gamma   90.00
#
_symmetry.space_group_name_H-M   'P 1'
#
loop_
_entity.id
_entity.type
_entity.pdbx_description
1 polymer ?
#
loop_
_entity_poly.entity_id
_entity_poly.type
_entity_poly.pdbx_seq_one_letter_code
_entity_poly.pdbx_strand_id
1 'polypeptide(L)'
;MIAWMLVIFEITSATTAYKNLVGYLEIEISSLKDYSKNHTEYTNLREAIRISSEERVILMTRRDSTVVRINGFKRAIKSKKLRTGKLISALAKLHSSSWGSPFLSENHVTVPTDGRYALLKILRREKSELLSLESDLKAIEQIREELSRSINGLENLIESLKIRLSDKETAMARAKFAFDSAHSKRKLIDKANYDSKVWQMTGESRMMFDNLFKKNVNFRLKRGILIRPVSGAFINDQTMSDGVFISAKPGDRVFAVENGIIRFTGPLSGYGDVVVIEHADSHFSLIGKIHEITVKPGDHVKRAQVIAKVAPLAKAPFVPVYYEIRKGTKYLNARIWLK
;
A
#
# COMPACT_ATOMS: atom_id res chain seq x y z
N MET A 1 38.05 -9.30 -44.19
CA MET A 1 37.10 -10.33 -43.68
C MET A 1 36.92 -10.26 -42.16
N ILE A 2 37.97 -10.40 -41.36
CA ILE A 2 37.87 -10.50 -39.88
C ILE A 2 37.29 -9.22 -39.23
N ALA A 3 37.70 -8.04 -39.67
CA ALA A 3 37.19 -6.77 -39.16
C ALA A 3 35.67 -6.58 -39.41
N TRP A 4 35.17 -7.05 -40.56
CA TRP A 4 33.74 -7.00 -40.89
C TRP A 4 32.92 -7.98 -40.04
N MET A 5 33.46 -9.17 -39.73
CA MET A 5 32.79 -10.11 -38.82
C MET A 5 32.67 -9.58 -37.39
N LEU A 6 33.69 -8.87 -36.88
CA LEU A 6 33.68 -8.28 -35.54
C LEU A 6 32.62 -7.18 -35.39
N VAL A 7 32.50 -6.30 -36.41
CA VAL A 7 31.48 -5.24 -36.43
C VAL A 7 30.06 -5.81 -36.45
N ILE A 8 29.82 -6.85 -37.25
CA ILE A 8 28.51 -7.53 -37.31
C ILE A 8 28.17 -8.21 -35.97
N PHE A 9 29.16 -8.81 -35.30
CA PHE A 9 28.98 -9.41 -33.98
C PHE A 9 28.65 -8.36 -32.89
N GLU A 10 29.28 -7.20 -32.92
CA GLU A 10 28.98 -6.12 -31.98
C GLU A 10 27.56 -5.57 -32.16
N ILE A 11 27.15 -5.29 -33.42
CA ILE A 11 25.81 -4.80 -33.75
C ILE A 11 24.72 -5.81 -33.35
N THR A 12 24.95 -7.11 -33.60
CA THR A 12 24.00 -8.16 -33.19
C THR A 12 23.92 -8.31 -31.67
N SER A 13 25.03 -8.17 -30.94
CA SER A 13 25.00 -8.21 -29.47
C SER A 13 24.26 -7.00 -28.87
N ALA A 14 24.48 -5.80 -29.42
CA ALA A 14 23.85 -4.58 -28.97
C ALA A 14 22.34 -4.60 -29.22
N THR A 15 21.90 -5.05 -30.40
CA THR A 15 20.48 -5.18 -30.72
C THR A 15 19.76 -6.20 -29.83
N THR A 16 20.41 -7.33 -29.48
CA THR A 16 19.88 -8.29 -28.50
C THR A 16 19.76 -7.66 -27.10
N ALA A 17 20.76 -6.89 -26.65
CA ALA A 17 20.72 -6.21 -25.36
C ALA A 17 19.59 -5.17 -25.27
N TYR A 18 19.37 -4.38 -26.33
CA TYR A 18 18.24 -3.44 -26.40
C TYR A 18 16.90 -4.14 -26.39
N LYS A 19 16.73 -5.23 -27.16
CA LYS A 19 15.49 -6.03 -27.14
C LYS A 19 15.18 -6.58 -25.75
N ASN A 20 16.20 -7.07 -25.03
CA ASN A 20 16.03 -7.54 -23.65
C ASN A 20 15.60 -6.41 -22.71
N LEU A 21 16.21 -5.23 -22.81
CA LEU A 21 15.86 -4.06 -21.99
C LEU A 21 14.40 -3.64 -22.20
N VAL A 22 13.96 -3.55 -23.46
CA VAL A 22 12.58 -3.24 -23.82
C VAL A 22 11.64 -4.29 -23.23
N GLY A 23 11.96 -5.59 -23.36
CA GLY A 23 11.15 -6.66 -22.77
C GLY A 23 11.01 -6.56 -21.24
N TYR A 24 12.08 -6.21 -20.52
CA TYR A 24 11.99 -5.99 -19.06
C TYR A 24 11.15 -4.77 -18.70
N LEU A 25 11.27 -3.68 -19.46
CA LEU A 25 10.44 -2.48 -19.27
C LEU A 25 8.96 -2.76 -19.53
N GLU A 26 8.64 -3.56 -20.56
CA GLU A 26 7.27 -3.98 -20.84
C GLU A 26 6.67 -4.80 -19.68
N ILE A 27 7.44 -5.75 -19.13
CA ILE A 27 7.03 -6.53 -17.95
C ILE A 27 6.83 -5.62 -16.73
N GLU A 28 7.73 -4.66 -16.51
CA GLU A 28 7.65 -3.70 -15.41
C GLU A 28 6.41 -2.80 -15.51
N ILE A 29 6.13 -2.27 -16.70
CA ILE A 29 4.92 -1.47 -16.96
C ILE A 29 3.66 -2.32 -16.80
N SER A 30 3.66 -3.55 -17.32
CA SER A 30 2.50 -4.46 -17.22
C SER A 30 2.22 -4.81 -15.76
N SER A 31 3.24 -5.19 -15.00
CA SER A 31 3.12 -5.54 -13.59
C SER A 31 2.67 -4.36 -12.72
N LEU A 32 3.12 -3.14 -13.01
CA LEU A 32 2.59 -1.93 -12.35
C LEU A 32 1.13 -1.66 -12.67
N LYS A 33 0.71 -1.85 -13.93
CA LYS A 33 -0.71 -1.71 -14.33
C LYS A 33 -1.57 -2.74 -13.60
N ASP A 34 -1.13 -4.00 -13.56
CA ASP A 34 -1.82 -5.08 -12.86
C ASP A 34 -1.88 -4.82 -11.34
N TYR A 35 -0.80 -4.33 -10.75
CA TYR A 35 -0.76 -3.94 -9.34
C TYR A 35 -1.75 -2.81 -9.04
N SER A 36 -1.74 -1.73 -9.83
CA SER A 36 -2.63 -0.57 -9.66
C SER A 36 -4.11 -0.97 -9.79
N LYS A 37 -4.43 -1.79 -10.80
CA LYS A 37 -5.78 -2.32 -11.01
C LYS A 37 -6.24 -3.16 -9.82
N ASN A 38 -5.44 -4.14 -9.41
CA ASN A 38 -5.76 -4.99 -8.26
C ASN A 38 -5.86 -4.19 -6.96
N HIS A 39 -5.04 -3.15 -6.77
CA HIS A 39 -5.10 -2.26 -5.62
C HIS A 39 -6.43 -1.50 -5.54
N THR A 40 -6.88 -0.95 -6.67
CA THR A 40 -8.17 -0.25 -6.75
C THR A 40 -9.34 -1.20 -6.44
N GLU A 41 -9.30 -2.42 -6.98
CA GLU A 41 -10.32 -3.43 -6.68
C GLU A 41 -10.29 -3.87 -5.21
N TYR A 42 -9.11 -3.98 -4.61
CA TYR A 42 -8.93 -4.30 -3.19
C TYR A 42 -9.49 -3.22 -2.27
N THR A 43 -9.23 -1.95 -2.56
CA THR A 43 -9.78 -0.85 -1.76
C THR A 43 -11.31 -0.85 -1.83
N ASN A 44 -11.88 -1.10 -3.00
CA ASN A 44 -13.32 -1.21 -3.19
C ASN A 44 -13.92 -2.40 -2.42
N LEU A 45 -13.26 -3.56 -2.45
CA LEU A 45 -13.69 -4.75 -1.69
C LEU A 45 -13.62 -4.51 -0.18
N ARG A 46 -12.55 -3.87 0.31
CA ARG A 46 -12.42 -3.51 1.73
C ARG A 46 -13.55 -2.60 2.18
N GLU A 47 -13.88 -1.60 1.38
CA GLU A 47 -14.95 -0.67 1.69
C GLU A 47 -16.33 -1.34 1.65
N ALA A 48 -16.57 -2.21 0.67
CA ALA A 48 -17.79 -3.01 0.62
C ALA A 48 -17.96 -3.92 1.84
N ILE A 49 -16.88 -4.56 2.31
CA ILE A 49 -16.89 -5.36 3.54
C ILE A 49 -17.21 -4.48 4.75
N ARG A 50 -16.61 -3.29 4.84
CA ARG A 50 -16.86 -2.33 5.94
C ARG A 50 -18.33 -1.96 6.00
N ILE A 51 -18.89 -1.49 4.89
CA ILE A 51 -20.30 -1.08 4.78
C ILE A 51 -21.23 -2.25 5.13
N SER A 52 -21.00 -3.43 4.55
CA SER A 52 -21.83 -4.62 4.81
C SER A 52 -21.77 -5.06 6.28
N SER A 53 -20.59 -4.92 6.91
CA SER A 53 -20.40 -5.25 8.32
C SER A 53 -21.13 -4.28 9.24
N GLU A 54 -21.11 -2.98 8.93
CA GLU A 54 -21.85 -1.95 9.65
C GLU A 54 -23.36 -2.18 9.54
N GLU A 55 -23.86 -2.44 8.33
CA GLU A 55 -25.27 -2.75 8.10
C GLU A 55 -25.71 -4.00 8.89
N ARG A 56 -24.88 -5.06 8.88
CA ARG A 56 -25.15 -6.26 9.68
C ARG A 56 -25.29 -5.95 11.18
N VAL A 57 -24.42 -5.11 11.74
CA VAL A 57 -24.48 -4.73 13.17
C VAL A 57 -25.74 -3.93 13.48
N ILE A 58 -26.17 -3.04 12.58
CA ILE A 58 -27.42 -2.29 12.72
C ILE A 58 -28.62 -3.25 12.72
N LEU A 59 -28.67 -4.19 11.79
CA LEU A 59 -29.74 -5.20 11.72
C LEU A 59 -29.75 -6.11 12.96
N MET A 60 -28.57 -6.49 13.48
CA MET A 60 -28.46 -7.25 14.73
C MET A 60 -29.05 -6.48 15.91
N THR A 61 -28.71 -5.20 16.05
CA THR A 61 -29.26 -4.33 17.09
C THR A 61 -30.78 -4.24 17.00
N ARG A 62 -31.31 -4.09 15.78
CA ARG A 62 -32.77 -4.06 15.53
C ARG A 62 -33.42 -5.39 15.90
N ARG A 63 -32.82 -6.53 15.54
CA ARG A 63 -33.30 -7.88 15.91
C ARG A 63 -33.28 -8.08 17.42
N ASP A 64 -32.26 -7.62 18.13
CA ASP A 64 -32.17 -7.81 19.57
C ASP A 64 -33.23 -6.96 20.30
N SER A 65 -33.54 -5.77 19.78
CA SER A 65 -34.67 -4.97 20.27
C SER A 65 -36.02 -5.68 20.09
N THR A 66 -36.22 -6.45 19.02
CA THR A 66 -37.48 -7.20 18.82
C THR A 66 -37.60 -8.36 19.81
N VAL A 67 -36.48 -8.99 20.21
CA VAL A 67 -36.48 -10.03 21.27
C VAL A 67 -37.03 -9.48 22.58
N VAL A 68 -36.59 -8.28 22.99
CA VAL A 68 -37.08 -7.62 24.20
C VAL A 68 -38.58 -7.36 24.09
N ARG A 69 -39.05 -6.85 22.94
CA ARG A 69 -40.48 -6.62 22.69
C ARG A 69 -41.29 -7.92 22.76
N ILE A 70 -40.85 -8.98 22.07
CA ILE A 70 -41.50 -10.30 22.10
C ILE A 70 -41.65 -10.81 23.52
N ASN A 71 -40.59 -10.72 24.33
CA ASN A 71 -40.64 -11.11 25.74
C ASN A 71 -41.61 -10.25 26.57
N GLY A 72 -41.74 -8.95 26.25
CA GLY A 72 -42.77 -8.08 26.78
C GLY A 72 -44.19 -8.55 26.45
N PHE A 73 -44.47 -8.79 25.16
CA PHE A 73 -45.76 -9.30 24.68
C PHE A 73 -46.10 -10.66 25.31
N LYS A 74 -45.16 -11.61 25.36
CA LYS A 74 -45.36 -12.93 25.99
C LYS A 74 -45.75 -12.80 27.47
N ARG A 75 -45.12 -11.90 28.21
CA ARG A 75 -45.47 -11.61 29.62
C ARG A 75 -46.86 -10.97 29.74
N ALA A 76 -47.17 -9.99 28.90
CA ALA A 76 -48.48 -9.33 28.89
C ALA A 76 -49.61 -10.33 28.59
N ILE A 77 -49.44 -11.15 27.54
CA ILE A 77 -50.39 -12.22 27.17
C ILE A 77 -50.57 -13.22 28.32
N LYS A 78 -49.47 -13.68 28.94
CA LYS A 78 -49.53 -14.60 30.10
C LYS A 78 -50.33 -13.99 31.26
N SER A 79 -50.04 -12.75 31.63
CA SER A 79 -50.76 -12.03 32.69
C SER A 79 -52.24 -11.86 32.35
N LYS A 80 -52.56 -11.56 31.09
CA LYS A 80 -53.93 -11.35 30.63
C LYS A 80 -54.72 -12.66 30.62
N LYS A 81 -54.13 -13.76 30.15
CA LYS A 81 -54.70 -15.12 30.24
C LYS A 81 -55.02 -15.53 31.68
N LEU A 82 -54.17 -15.15 32.63
CA LEU A 82 -54.42 -15.41 34.05
C LEU A 82 -55.61 -14.58 34.58
N ARG A 83 -55.71 -13.30 34.21
CA ARG A 83 -56.83 -12.42 34.61
C ARG A 83 -58.15 -12.88 33.99
N THR A 84 -58.17 -13.20 32.69
CA THR A 84 -59.36 -13.74 32.02
C THR A 84 -59.82 -15.04 32.68
N GLY A 85 -58.89 -15.95 33.02
CA GLY A 85 -59.21 -17.18 33.75
C GLY A 85 -59.86 -16.91 35.13
N LYS A 86 -59.36 -15.91 35.88
CA LYS A 86 -59.97 -15.48 37.14
C LYS A 86 -61.38 -14.91 36.91
N LEU A 87 -61.59 -14.07 35.90
CA LEU A 87 -62.91 -13.52 35.55
C LEU A 87 -63.90 -14.62 35.15
N ILE A 88 -63.47 -15.60 34.34
CA ILE A 88 -64.30 -16.76 33.98
C ILE A 88 -64.70 -17.53 35.24
N SER A 89 -63.76 -17.78 36.16
CA SER A 89 -64.05 -18.49 37.41
C SER A 89 -65.02 -17.70 38.32
N ALA A 90 -64.91 -16.37 38.37
CA ALA A 90 -65.80 -15.51 39.12
C ALA A 90 -67.22 -15.50 38.52
N LEU A 91 -67.32 -15.43 37.19
CA LEU A 91 -68.58 -15.52 36.46
C LEU A 91 -69.26 -16.89 36.69
N ALA A 92 -68.49 -17.99 36.67
CA ALA A 92 -69.00 -19.33 36.95
C ALA A 92 -69.55 -19.46 38.38
N LYS A 93 -68.83 -18.92 39.39
CA LYS A 93 -69.31 -18.88 40.78
C LYS A 93 -70.62 -18.09 40.93
N LEU A 94 -70.72 -16.95 40.24
CA LEU A 94 -71.95 -16.14 40.20
C LEU A 94 -73.11 -16.85 39.48
N HIS A 95 -72.82 -17.75 38.54
CA HIS A 95 -73.83 -18.55 37.84
C HIS A 95 -74.34 -19.72 38.69
N SER A 96 -73.49 -20.30 39.55
CA SER A 96 -73.86 -21.36 40.50
C SER A 96 -74.60 -20.85 41.75
N SER A 97 -74.50 -19.56 42.07
CA SER A 97 -75.25 -18.94 43.16
C SER A 97 -76.62 -18.49 42.68
N SER A 98 -77.69 -18.94 43.35
CA SER A 98 -79.10 -18.52 43.19
C SER A 98 -79.37 -17.06 43.59
N TRP A 99 -78.36 -16.19 43.53
CA TRP A 99 -78.48 -14.78 43.87
C TRP A 99 -79.08 -14.05 42.67
N GLY A 100 -80.40 -13.95 42.66
CA GLY A 100 -81.15 -13.24 41.63
C GLY A 100 -82.39 -13.98 41.10
N SER A 101 -83.12 -14.74 41.92
CA SER A 101 -84.56 -14.84 41.67
C SER A 101 -85.16 -13.45 41.93
N PRO A 102 -85.77 -12.77 40.95
CA PRO A 102 -86.36 -11.47 41.22
C PRO A 102 -87.56 -11.67 42.15
N PHE A 103 -87.43 -11.26 43.40
CA PHE A 103 -88.58 -11.12 44.29
C PHE A 103 -89.17 -9.74 44.02
N LEU A 104 -90.34 -9.71 43.38
CA LEU A 104 -91.11 -8.50 43.18
C LEU A 104 -91.58 -8.00 44.56
N SER A 105 -90.98 -6.92 45.06
CA SER A 105 -91.57 -6.12 46.14
C SER A 105 -91.75 -4.70 45.61
N GLU A 106 -92.96 -4.18 45.75
CA GLU A 106 -93.53 -3.06 45.00
C GLU A 106 -92.90 -1.69 45.27
N ASN A 107 -91.83 -1.56 46.06
CA ASN A 107 -91.25 -0.25 46.40
C ASN A 107 -89.74 -0.20 46.66
N HIS A 108 -88.95 -1.14 46.16
CA HIS A 108 -87.49 -1.01 46.19
C HIS A 108 -86.87 -1.25 44.81
N VAL A 109 -86.04 -0.28 44.38
CA VAL A 109 -85.14 -0.41 43.23
C VAL A 109 -84.14 -1.52 43.55
N THR A 110 -84.51 -2.76 43.27
CA THR A 110 -83.62 -3.91 43.41
C THR A 110 -82.70 -3.95 42.20
N VAL A 111 -81.41 -3.70 42.41
CA VAL A 111 -80.34 -3.97 41.45
C VAL A 111 -79.81 -5.39 41.69
N PRO A 112 -80.07 -6.36 40.79
CA PRO A 112 -79.12 -7.47 40.63
C PRO A 112 -78.89 -7.91 39.16
N THR A 113 -79.00 -6.99 38.20
CA THR A 113 -78.63 -7.21 36.78
C THR A 113 -77.20 -6.79 36.45
N ASP A 114 -76.55 -5.99 37.30
CA ASP A 114 -75.31 -5.28 36.93
C ASP A 114 -74.02 -6.12 36.98
N GLY A 115 -73.85 -7.01 37.96
CA GLY A 115 -72.56 -7.70 38.19
C GLY A 115 -72.17 -8.69 37.07
N ARG A 116 -73.11 -9.53 36.64
CA ARG A 116 -72.88 -10.50 35.54
C ARG A 116 -72.65 -9.78 34.21
N TYR A 117 -73.46 -8.76 33.92
CA TYR A 117 -73.34 -7.95 32.72
C TYR A 117 -72.01 -7.18 32.69
N ALA A 118 -71.60 -6.57 33.81
CA ALA A 118 -70.32 -5.89 33.94
C ALA A 118 -69.13 -6.85 33.72
N LEU A 119 -69.15 -8.04 34.32
CA LEU A 119 -68.11 -9.05 34.10
C LEU A 119 -68.05 -9.55 32.65
N LEU A 120 -69.20 -9.76 32.01
CA LEU A 120 -69.26 -10.13 30.58
C LEU A 120 -68.70 -9.02 29.68
N LYS A 121 -68.98 -7.76 29.98
CA LYS A 121 -68.43 -6.60 29.25
C LYS A 121 -66.90 -6.52 29.40
N ILE A 122 -66.40 -6.68 30.62
CA ILE A 122 -64.95 -6.72 30.90
C ILE A 122 -64.30 -7.90 30.18
N LEU A 123 -64.91 -9.09 30.22
CA LEU A 123 -64.37 -10.30 29.60
C LEU A 123 -64.33 -10.22 28.07
N ARG A 124 -65.36 -9.64 27.44
CA ARG A 124 -65.35 -9.37 25.98
C ARG A 124 -64.21 -8.43 25.60
N ARG A 125 -64.03 -7.33 26.36
CA ARG A 125 -62.92 -6.40 26.16
C ARG A 125 -61.56 -7.07 26.40
N GLU A 126 -61.44 -7.87 27.44
CA GLU A 126 -60.17 -8.55 27.72
C GLU A 126 -59.81 -9.55 26.61
N LYS A 127 -60.80 -10.25 26.07
CA LYS A 127 -60.65 -11.16 24.93
C LYS A 127 -60.23 -10.43 23.65
N SER A 128 -60.85 -9.29 23.32
CA SER A 128 -60.46 -8.51 22.13
C SER A 128 -59.03 -7.96 22.24
N GLU A 129 -58.66 -7.45 23.41
CA GLU A 129 -57.30 -6.97 23.68
C GLU A 129 -56.27 -8.13 23.63
N LEU A 130 -56.64 -9.33 24.11
CA LEU A 130 -55.77 -10.51 24.02
C LEU A 130 -55.53 -10.92 22.57
N LEU A 131 -56.57 -10.94 21.74
CA LEU A 131 -56.47 -11.22 20.31
C LEU A 131 -55.57 -10.19 19.60
N SER A 132 -55.70 -8.91 19.95
CA SER A 132 -54.81 -7.85 19.43
C SER A 132 -53.36 -8.11 19.81
N LEU A 133 -53.08 -8.41 21.08
CA LEU A 133 -51.71 -8.70 21.55
C LEU A 133 -51.09 -9.93 20.89
N GLU A 134 -51.88 -10.98 20.65
CA GLU A 134 -51.43 -12.19 19.94
C GLU A 134 -51.12 -11.88 18.47
N SER A 135 -51.93 -11.04 17.82
CA SER A 135 -51.67 -10.56 16.45
C SER A 135 -50.39 -9.71 16.40
N ASP A 136 -50.21 -8.78 17.31
CA ASP A 136 -49.01 -7.92 17.39
C ASP A 136 -47.74 -8.74 17.65
N LEU A 137 -47.83 -9.75 18.52
CA LEU A 137 -46.72 -10.68 18.78
C LEU A 137 -46.32 -11.42 17.50
N LYS A 138 -47.30 -11.93 16.75
CA LYS A 138 -47.06 -12.64 15.49
C LYS A 138 -46.38 -11.71 14.47
N ALA A 139 -46.84 -10.46 14.35
CA ALA A 139 -46.23 -9.48 13.45
C ALA A 139 -44.75 -9.19 13.81
N ILE A 140 -44.42 -9.06 15.10
CA ILE A 140 -43.05 -8.82 15.55
C ILE A 140 -42.17 -10.07 15.36
N GLU A 141 -42.72 -11.27 15.57
CA GLU A 141 -42.02 -12.53 15.29
C GLU A 141 -41.68 -12.65 13.79
N GLN A 142 -42.60 -12.28 12.89
CA GLN A 142 -42.34 -12.22 11.45
C GLN A 142 -41.21 -11.23 11.10
N ILE A 143 -41.26 -10.00 11.64
CA ILE A 143 -40.20 -9.00 11.44
C ILE A 143 -38.85 -9.54 11.92
N ARG A 144 -38.83 -10.26 13.04
CA ARG A 144 -37.60 -10.86 13.57
C ARG A 144 -37.03 -11.92 12.63
N GLU A 145 -37.89 -12.77 12.06
CA GLU A 145 -37.46 -13.78 11.08
C GLU A 145 -36.88 -13.13 9.82
N GLU A 146 -37.54 -12.10 9.29
CA GLU A 146 -37.04 -11.32 8.14
C GLU A 146 -35.67 -10.71 8.42
N LEU A 147 -35.51 -10.04 9.57
CA LEU A 147 -34.22 -9.50 10.00
C LEU A 147 -33.15 -10.60 10.11
N SER A 148 -33.50 -11.77 10.63
CA SER A 148 -32.57 -12.90 10.72
C SER A 148 -32.14 -13.43 9.36
N ARG A 149 -33.05 -13.48 8.38
CA ARG A 149 -32.74 -13.86 6.99
C ARG A 149 -31.80 -12.85 6.35
N SER A 150 -32.06 -11.56 6.51
CA SER A 150 -31.19 -10.48 5.99
C SER A 150 -29.79 -10.51 6.63
N ILE A 151 -29.70 -10.73 7.95
CA ILE A 151 -28.41 -10.87 8.65
C ILE A 151 -27.60 -12.03 8.09
N ASN A 152 -28.20 -13.22 7.94
CA ASN A 152 -27.52 -14.39 7.37
C ASN A 152 -27.09 -14.14 5.91
N GLY A 153 -27.90 -13.43 5.13
CA GLY A 153 -27.56 -13.01 3.77
C GLY A 153 -26.31 -12.12 3.73
N LEU A 154 -26.24 -11.12 4.61
CA LEU A 154 -25.06 -10.25 4.76
C LEU A 154 -23.83 -11.02 5.24
N GLU A 155 -23.98 -11.99 6.14
CA GLU A 155 -22.87 -12.85 6.59
C GLU A 155 -22.25 -13.62 5.42
N ASN A 156 -23.09 -14.28 4.61
CA ASN A 156 -22.64 -15.00 3.42
C ASN A 156 -21.97 -14.06 2.41
N LEU A 157 -22.52 -12.86 2.21
CA LEU A 157 -21.93 -11.84 1.35
C LEU A 157 -20.55 -11.42 1.86
N ILE A 158 -20.43 -11.06 3.14
CA ILE A 158 -19.17 -10.66 3.78
C ILE A 158 -18.12 -11.77 3.62
N GLU A 159 -18.50 -13.03 3.82
CA GLU A 159 -17.58 -14.15 3.68
C GLU A 159 -17.09 -14.30 2.23
N SER A 160 -18.00 -14.20 1.25
CA SER A 160 -17.63 -14.23 -0.16
C SER A 160 -16.70 -13.07 -0.56
N LEU A 161 -16.92 -11.88 0.01
CA LEU A 161 -16.09 -10.70 -0.23
C LEU A 161 -14.70 -10.85 0.38
N LYS A 162 -14.57 -11.46 1.57
CA LYS A 162 -13.27 -11.75 2.19
C LYS A 162 -12.44 -12.72 1.36
N ILE A 163 -13.07 -13.74 0.78
CA ILE A 163 -12.39 -14.67 -0.14
C ILE A 163 -11.82 -13.90 -1.33
N ARG A 164 -12.66 -13.08 -1.99
CA ARG A 164 -12.21 -12.23 -3.10
C ARG A 164 -11.10 -11.26 -2.70
N LEU A 165 -11.16 -10.71 -1.49
CA LEU A 165 -10.13 -9.83 -0.95
C LEU A 165 -8.78 -10.56 -0.84
N SER A 166 -8.78 -11.77 -0.27
CA SER A 166 -7.60 -12.64 -0.18
C SER A 166 -7.02 -12.94 -1.56
N ASP A 167 -7.86 -13.27 -2.55
CA ASP A 167 -7.40 -13.49 -3.92
C ASP A 167 -6.70 -12.26 -4.50
N LYS A 168 -7.23 -11.06 -4.24
CA LYS A 168 -6.62 -9.80 -4.69
C LYS A 168 -5.32 -9.48 -3.98
N GLU A 169 -5.18 -9.81 -2.70
CA GLU A 169 -3.91 -9.68 -1.97
C GLU A 169 -2.83 -10.56 -2.61
N THR A 170 -3.15 -11.82 -2.92
CA THR A 170 -2.19 -12.71 -3.59
C THR A 170 -1.84 -12.22 -5.00
N ALA A 171 -2.81 -11.70 -5.75
CA ALA A 171 -2.59 -11.13 -7.08
C ALA A 171 -1.66 -9.89 -7.03
N MET A 172 -1.85 -9.00 -6.06
CA MET A 172 -0.97 -7.86 -5.84
C MET A 172 0.45 -8.27 -5.44
N ALA A 173 0.58 -9.26 -4.55
CA ALA A 173 1.89 -9.77 -4.16
C ALA A 173 2.65 -10.35 -5.37
N ARG A 174 1.96 -11.10 -6.24
CA ARG A 174 2.53 -11.62 -7.49
C ARG A 174 2.95 -10.51 -8.45
N ALA A 175 2.09 -9.50 -8.65
CA ALA A 175 2.41 -8.36 -9.51
C ALA A 175 3.61 -7.58 -8.99
N LYS A 176 3.68 -7.33 -7.68
CA LYS A 176 4.82 -6.67 -7.03
C LYS A 176 6.10 -7.48 -7.19
N PHE A 177 6.05 -8.78 -6.98
CA PHE A 177 7.21 -9.66 -7.16
C PHE A 177 7.71 -9.68 -8.61
N ALA A 178 6.80 -9.73 -9.59
CA ALA A 178 7.15 -9.66 -11.00
C ALA A 178 7.82 -8.33 -11.36
N PHE A 179 7.29 -7.21 -10.82
CA PHE A 179 7.89 -5.89 -10.94
C PHE A 179 9.31 -5.86 -10.37
N ASP A 180 9.49 -6.26 -9.11
CA ASP A 180 10.80 -6.22 -8.43
C ASP A 180 11.85 -7.09 -9.15
N SER A 181 11.42 -8.25 -9.67
CA SER A 181 12.26 -9.17 -10.44
C SER A 181 12.70 -8.57 -11.78
N ALA A 182 11.77 -7.95 -12.53
CA ALA A 182 12.07 -7.30 -13.80
C ALA A 182 12.95 -6.06 -13.60
N HIS A 183 12.64 -5.24 -12.61
CA HIS A 183 13.39 -4.04 -12.25
C HIS A 183 14.85 -4.36 -11.88
N SER A 184 15.05 -5.41 -11.07
CA SER A 184 16.39 -5.86 -10.67
C SER A 184 17.21 -6.35 -11.88
N LYS A 185 16.61 -7.12 -12.79
CA LYS A 185 17.26 -7.59 -14.02
C LYS A 185 17.62 -6.44 -14.96
N ARG A 186 16.72 -5.47 -15.12
CA ARG A 186 16.97 -4.26 -15.93
C ARG A 186 18.17 -3.48 -15.38
N LYS A 187 18.22 -3.26 -14.06
CA LYS A 187 19.32 -2.53 -13.41
C LYS A 187 20.69 -3.19 -13.61
N LEU A 188 20.75 -4.53 -13.61
CA LEU A 188 21.98 -5.26 -13.90
C LEU A 188 22.44 -5.08 -15.35
N ILE A 189 21.50 -5.06 -16.30
CA ILE A 189 21.79 -4.84 -17.73
C ILE A 189 22.22 -3.39 -17.99
N ASP A 190 21.55 -2.42 -17.38
CA ASP A 190 21.95 -1.00 -17.46
C ASP A 190 23.39 -0.81 -16.96
N LYS A 191 23.74 -1.46 -15.85
CA LYS A 191 25.10 -1.46 -15.30
C LYS A 191 26.12 -2.08 -16.26
N ALA A 192 25.80 -3.24 -16.86
CA ALA A 192 26.67 -3.91 -17.81
C ALA A 192 26.86 -3.13 -19.12
N ASN A 193 25.78 -2.53 -19.65
CA ASN A 193 25.81 -1.70 -20.85
C ASN A 193 26.60 -0.41 -20.63
N TYR A 194 26.45 0.20 -19.45
CA TYR A 194 27.24 1.35 -19.05
C TYR A 194 28.73 0.99 -19.01
N ASP A 195 29.09 -0.09 -18.32
CA ASP A 195 30.47 -0.54 -18.23
C ASP A 195 31.03 -0.78 -19.65
N SER A 196 30.33 -1.51 -20.51
CA SER A 196 30.73 -1.79 -21.90
C SER A 196 30.93 -0.54 -22.77
N LYS A 197 30.01 0.44 -22.69
CA LYS A 197 30.09 1.69 -23.47
C LYS A 197 31.28 2.57 -23.06
N VAL A 198 31.66 2.53 -21.78
CA VAL A 198 32.88 3.17 -21.27
C VAL A 198 34.14 2.49 -21.82
N TRP A 199 34.11 1.18 -22.09
CA TRP A 199 35.24 0.42 -22.65
C TRP A 199 35.45 0.60 -24.15
N GLN A 200 34.38 0.83 -24.92
CA GLN A 200 34.46 1.00 -26.38
C GLN A 200 34.89 2.41 -26.82
N MET A 201 34.80 3.42 -25.94
CA MET A 201 35.39 4.73 -26.22
C MET A 201 36.92 4.67 -26.10
N THR A 202 37.54 4.42 -27.26
CA THR A 202 38.90 4.82 -27.72
C THR A 202 40.00 3.76 -27.71
N GLY A 203 40.18 3.07 -28.86
CA GLY A 203 41.46 2.44 -29.22
C GLY A 203 42.51 3.48 -29.67
N GLU A 204 42.09 4.49 -30.44
CA GLU A 204 42.99 5.53 -30.97
C GLU A 204 43.32 6.62 -29.94
N SER A 205 42.33 7.10 -29.17
CA SER A 205 42.62 8.07 -28.11
C SER A 205 43.38 7.46 -26.94
N ARG A 206 43.27 6.15 -26.66
CA ARG A 206 44.09 5.49 -25.64
C ARG A 206 45.58 5.45 -26.02
N MET A 207 45.90 5.25 -27.30
CA MET A 207 47.29 5.32 -27.79
C MET A 207 47.85 6.75 -27.78
N MET A 208 47.03 7.76 -28.11
CA MET A 208 47.43 9.18 -27.99
C MET A 208 47.61 9.61 -26.53
N PHE A 209 46.74 9.15 -25.62
CA PHE A 209 46.76 9.47 -24.19
C PHE A 209 47.97 8.86 -23.47
N ASP A 210 48.30 7.60 -23.75
CA ASP A 210 49.44 6.90 -23.15
C ASP A 210 50.76 7.65 -23.41
N ASN A 211 50.90 8.34 -24.55
CA ASN A 211 52.10 9.10 -24.89
C ASN A 211 52.13 10.52 -24.29
N LEU A 212 50.98 11.16 -24.06
CA LEU A 212 50.89 12.52 -23.50
C LEU A 212 51.06 12.57 -21.97
N PHE A 213 50.67 11.51 -21.24
CA PHE A 213 50.70 11.47 -19.77
C PHE A 213 51.71 10.50 -19.14
N LYS A 214 52.46 9.71 -19.94
CA LYS A 214 53.58 8.88 -19.44
C LYS A 214 54.78 9.68 -18.93
N LYS A 215 54.82 11.00 -19.08
CA LYS A 215 55.80 11.85 -18.42
C LYS A 215 55.41 12.02 -16.93
N ASN A 216 55.68 10.97 -16.14
CA ASN A 216 55.80 10.95 -14.69
C ASN A 216 54.55 11.13 -13.79
N VAL A 217 53.52 10.28 -13.90
CA VAL A 217 52.65 10.03 -12.72
C VAL A 217 52.15 8.58 -12.65
N ASN A 218 52.67 7.80 -11.70
CA ASN A 218 52.09 6.50 -11.31
C ASN A 218 50.89 6.77 -10.38
N PHE A 219 49.68 6.60 -10.90
CA PHE A 219 48.45 6.87 -10.15
C PHE A 219 48.32 5.95 -8.92
N ARG A 220 48.97 4.77 -8.93
CA ARG A 220 49.03 3.89 -7.76
C ARG A 220 49.60 4.58 -6.52
N LEU A 221 50.51 5.54 -6.69
CA LEU A 221 51.12 6.32 -5.60
C LEU A 221 50.17 7.37 -5.00
N LYS A 222 48.99 7.58 -5.61
CA LYS A 222 47.98 8.55 -5.15
C LYS A 222 47.03 8.02 -4.08
N ARG A 223 47.18 6.76 -3.68
CA ARG A 223 46.40 6.16 -2.60
C ARG A 223 46.61 6.95 -1.29
N GLY A 224 45.52 7.39 -0.67
CA GLY A 224 45.49 8.14 0.58
C GLY A 224 45.76 9.64 0.43
N ILE A 225 45.99 10.15 -0.78
CA ILE A 225 46.31 11.56 -1.03
C ILE A 225 45.40 12.24 -2.05
N LEU A 226 44.43 11.52 -2.63
CA LEU A 226 43.42 12.13 -3.49
C LEU A 226 42.59 13.12 -2.67
N ILE A 227 42.29 14.29 -3.23
CA ILE A 227 41.37 15.18 -2.53
C ILE A 227 39.97 14.60 -2.59
N ARG A 228 39.16 14.90 -1.58
CA ARG A 228 37.72 14.62 -1.62
C ARG A 228 37.07 15.53 -2.69
N PRO A 229 36.07 15.03 -3.43
CA PRO A 229 35.33 15.85 -4.40
C PRO A 229 34.51 16.95 -3.71
N VAL A 230 34.16 16.78 -2.44
CA VAL A 230 33.47 17.74 -1.56
C VAL A 230 34.01 17.64 -0.14
N SER A 231 33.84 18.69 0.67
CA SER A 231 34.53 18.86 1.96
C SER A 231 33.91 18.13 3.16
N GLY A 232 32.68 17.64 3.07
CA GLY A 232 32.01 17.05 4.24
C GLY A 232 32.47 15.63 4.59
N ALA A 233 31.90 15.08 5.67
CA ALA A 233 32.22 13.77 6.22
C ALA A 233 31.66 12.61 5.37
N PHE A 234 32.28 11.44 5.49
CA PHE A 234 31.74 10.20 4.92
C PHE A 234 30.42 9.83 5.59
N ILE A 235 29.43 9.47 4.80
CA ILE A 235 28.12 8.99 5.25
C ILE A 235 28.10 7.48 5.07
N ASN A 236 27.76 6.73 6.14
CA ASN A 236 27.50 5.30 6.05
C ASN A 236 26.10 5.11 5.45
N ASP A 237 26.04 4.91 4.13
CA ASP A 237 24.82 4.48 3.44
C ASP A 237 25.08 3.08 2.87
N GLN A 238 24.36 2.08 3.39
CA GLN A 238 24.51 0.66 3.06
C GLN A 238 23.81 0.27 1.76
N THR A 239 23.16 1.20 1.06
CA THR A 239 22.33 0.90 -0.11
C THR A 239 23.09 0.79 -1.44
N MET A 240 24.34 1.27 -1.50
CA MET A 240 25.22 1.11 -2.67
C MET A 240 26.60 0.60 -2.23
N SER A 241 26.91 -0.66 -2.57
CA SER A 241 28.11 -1.38 -2.13
C SER A 241 29.42 -0.96 -2.79
N ASP A 242 29.35 -0.13 -3.83
CA ASP A 242 30.40 0.00 -4.83
C ASP A 242 31.21 1.31 -4.72
N GLY A 243 30.81 2.21 -3.82
CA GLY A 243 31.42 3.53 -3.62
C GLY A 243 31.23 4.07 -2.20
N VAL A 244 31.39 5.38 -2.03
CA VAL A 244 31.20 6.08 -0.76
C VAL A 244 30.31 7.31 -0.95
N PHE A 245 29.50 7.62 0.06
CA PHE A 245 28.78 8.88 0.12
C PHE A 245 29.54 9.89 0.97
N ILE A 246 29.58 11.14 0.50
CA ILE A 246 30.21 12.26 1.19
C ILE A 246 29.17 13.36 1.36
N SER A 247 28.98 13.83 2.59
CA SER A 247 28.10 14.97 2.86
C SER A 247 28.64 16.25 2.22
N ALA A 248 27.73 17.08 1.71
CA ALA A 248 28.02 18.40 1.22
C ALA A 248 26.86 19.35 1.55
N LYS A 249 27.11 20.65 1.57
CA LYS A 249 26.04 21.64 1.66
C LYS A 249 25.39 21.84 0.28
N PRO A 250 24.08 22.15 0.23
CA PRO A 250 23.45 22.57 -1.02
C PRO A 250 24.23 23.71 -1.69
N GLY A 251 24.53 23.57 -2.98
CA GLY A 251 25.30 24.55 -3.74
C GLY A 251 26.82 24.49 -3.58
N ASP A 252 27.37 23.57 -2.78
CA ASP A 252 28.83 23.40 -2.65
C ASP A 252 29.47 23.09 -4.01
N ARG A 253 30.71 23.54 -4.19
CA ARG A 253 31.52 23.23 -5.37
C ARG A 253 32.00 21.78 -5.30
N VAL A 254 31.94 21.11 -6.44
CA VAL A 254 32.43 19.75 -6.64
C VAL A 254 33.74 19.82 -7.41
N PHE A 255 34.76 19.14 -6.90
CA PHE A 255 36.12 19.22 -7.42
C PHE A 255 36.59 17.90 -8.08
N ALA A 256 37.41 18.03 -9.11
CA ALA A 256 38.16 16.90 -9.67
C ALA A 256 39.20 16.40 -8.64
N VAL A 257 39.13 15.13 -8.30
CA VAL A 257 39.96 14.50 -7.26
C VAL A 257 41.46 14.44 -7.61
N GLU A 258 41.78 14.43 -8.89
CA GLU A 258 43.13 14.43 -9.45
C GLU A 258 43.06 14.87 -10.92
N ASN A 259 44.22 15.16 -11.51
CA ASN A 259 44.35 15.40 -12.93
C ASN A 259 43.75 14.26 -13.76
N GLY A 260 43.03 14.60 -14.82
CA GLY A 260 42.39 13.61 -15.67
C GLY A 260 41.63 14.23 -16.83
N ILE A 261 40.88 13.39 -17.54
CA ILE A 261 40.08 13.80 -18.69
C ILE A 261 38.65 13.31 -18.50
N ILE A 262 37.70 14.20 -18.76
CA ILE A 262 36.29 13.89 -18.61
C ILE A 262 35.88 12.89 -19.69
N ARG A 263 35.39 11.73 -19.28
CA ARG A 263 34.90 10.68 -20.19
C ARG A 263 33.39 10.71 -20.38
N PHE A 264 32.67 11.17 -19.37
CA PHE A 264 31.21 11.24 -19.42
C PHE A 264 30.69 12.35 -18.51
N THR A 265 29.67 13.05 -18.98
CA THR A 265 28.83 13.93 -18.17
C THR A 265 27.36 13.71 -18.54
N GLY A 266 26.48 13.72 -17.54
CA GLY A 266 25.03 13.63 -17.77
C GLY A 266 24.30 12.75 -16.76
N PRO A 267 22.97 12.57 -16.94
CA PRO A 267 22.14 11.79 -16.02
C PRO A 267 22.43 10.29 -16.17
N LEU A 268 22.57 9.62 -15.02
CA LEU A 268 22.72 8.17 -14.91
C LEU A 268 21.70 7.63 -13.90
N SER A 269 20.87 6.68 -14.35
CA SER A 269 19.80 6.10 -13.54
C SER A 269 20.35 5.50 -12.24
N GLY A 270 19.79 5.93 -11.10
CA GLY A 270 20.26 5.53 -9.76
C GLY A 270 21.44 6.34 -9.20
N TYR A 271 22.18 7.09 -10.04
CA TYR A 271 23.31 7.93 -9.63
C TYR A 271 23.03 9.44 -9.77
N GLY A 272 21.92 9.84 -10.41
CA GLY A 272 21.62 11.24 -10.72
C GLY A 272 22.54 11.77 -11.82
N ASP A 273 22.77 13.08 -11.87
CA ASP A 273 23.81 13.61 -12.76
C ASP A 273 25.19 13.17 -12.27
N VAL A 274 26.02 12.73 -13.22
CA VAL A 274 27.35 12.20 -12.95
C VAL A 274 28.42 12.85 -13.83
N VAL A 275 29.64 12.88 -13.31
CA VAL A 275 30.88 13.17 -14.04
C VAL A 275 31.82 12.00 -13.85
N VAL A 276 32.35 11.48 -14.97
CA VAL A 276 33.35 10.41 -14.98
C VAL A 276 34.67 10.98 -15.47
N ILE A 277 35.73 10.81 -14.68
CA ILE A 277 37.08 11.28 -14.99
C ILE A 277 37.98 10.07 -15.16
N GLU A 278 38.66 9.97 -16.30
CA GLU A 278 39.79 9.05 -16.47
C GLU A 278 41.08 9.70 -15.99
N HIS A 279 41.83 8.96 -15.19
CA HIS A 279 43.15 9.31 -14.69
C HIS A 279 44.21 8.36 -15.25
N ALA A 280 45.48 8.62 -14.92
CA ALA A 280 46.59 7.76 -15.31
C ALA A 280 46.44 6.30 -14.83
N ASP A 281 47.13 5.37 -15.49
CA ASP A 281 47.10 3.92 -15.23
C ASP A 281 45.69 3.28 -15.32
N SER A 282 44.83 3.83 -16.18
CA SER A 282 43.44 3.37 -16.37
C SER A 282 42.61 3.36 -15.07
N HIS A 283 42.81 4.37 -14.22
CA HIS A 283 41.93 4.62 -13.08
C HIS A 283 40.80 5.56 -13.47
N PHE A 284 39.62 5.33 -12.94
CA PHE A 284 38.46 6.15 -13.21
C PHE A 284 37.87 6.61 -11.89
N SER A 285 37.47 7.88 -11.80
CA SER A 285 36.60 8.35 -10.73
C SER A 285 35.22 8.71 -11.28
N LEU A 286 34.20 8.31 -10.55
CA LEU A 286 32.80 8.66 -10.83
C LEU A 286 32.29 9.49 -9.66
N ILE A 287 31.78 10.69 -9.97
CA ILE A 287 31.16 11.59 -9.02
C ILE A 287 29.71 11.77 -9.42
N GLY A 288 28.77 11.46 -8.52
CA GLY A 288 27.33 11.44 -8.78
C GLY A 288 26.51 12.15 -7.72
N LYS A 289 25.20 12.26 -7.98
CA LYS A 289 24.24 13.07 -7.20
C LYS A 289 24.65 14.55 -7.13
N ILE A 290 25.18 15.06 -8.23
CA ILE A 290 25.62 16.44 -8.42
C ILE A 290 24.64 17.20 -9.33
N HIS A 291 24.87 18.50 -9.55
CA HIS A 291 24.07 19.40 -10.37
C HIS A 291 24.95 20.47 -11.02
N GLU A 292 24.46 21.20 -12.03
CA GLU A 292 25.23 22.27 -12.69
C GLU A 292 26.66 21.84 -13.11
N ILE A 293 26.76 20.81 -13.95
CA ILE A 293 28.05 20.35 -14.47
C ILE A 293 28.66 21.43 -15.38
N THR A 294 29.90 21.82 -15.09
CA THR A 294 30.62 22.89 -15.81
C THR A 294 31.65 22.39 -16.81
N VAL A 295 31.77 21.07 -16.98
CA VAL A 295 32.73 20.40 -17.87
C VAL A 295 32.02 19.49 -18.88
N LYS A 296 32.69 19.18 -19.97
CA LYS A 296 32.18 18.36 -21.07
C LYS A 296 33.09 17.16 -21.34
N PRO A 297 32.58 16.06 -21.94
CA PRO A 297 33.42 14.95 -22.36
C PRO A 297 34.56 15.42 -23.29
N GLY A 298 35.78 14.99 -23.00
CA GLY A 298 37.02 15.42 -23.67
C GLY A 298 37.77 16.54 -22.93
N ASP A 299 37.15 17.25 -22.00
CA ASP A 299 37.81 18.31 -21.24
C ASP A 299 38.91 17.76 -20.34
N HIS A 300 40.04 18.47 -20.31
CA HIS A 300 41.12 18.19 -19.39
C HIS A 300 40.85 18.90 -18.07
N VAL A 301 40.92 18.17 -16.97
CA VAL A 301 40.72 18.70 -15.63
C VAL A 301 41.97 18.55 -14.78
N LYS A 302 42.27 19.58 -13.99
CA LYS A 302 43.33 19.56 -13.00
C LYS A 302 42.77 19.17 -11.63
N ARG A 303 43.62 18.61 -10.77
CA ARG A 303 43.30 18.41 -9.35
C ARG A 303 42.76 19.70 -8.73
N ALA A 304 41.67 19.59 -7.98
CA ALA A 304 40.97 20.72 -7.35
C ALA A 304 40.29 21.70 -8.33
N GLN A 305 40.19 21.37 -9.63
CA GLN A 305 39.36 22.12 -10.55
C GLN A 305 37.88 21.89 -10.25
N VAL A 306 37.08 22.95 -10.30
CA VAL A 306 35.62 22.87 -10.16
C VAL A 306 35.05 22.22 -11.41
N ILE A 307 34.24 21.17 -11.23
CA ILE A 307 33.63 20.39 -12.30
C ILE A 307 32.09 20.41 -12.28
N ALA A 308 31.50 20.70 -11.12
CA ALA A 308 30.06 20.78 -10.92
C ALA A 308 29.72 21.51 -9.61
N LYS A 309 28.44 21.61 -9.29
CA LYS A 309 27.94 21.99 -7.95
C LYS A 309 27.07 20.88 -7.36
N VAL A 310 26.74 21.01 -6.08
CA VAL A 310 25.77 20.15 -5.41
C VAL A 310 24.37 20.73 -5.60
N ALA A 311 23.38 19.86 -5.81
CA ALA A 311 21.99 20.27 -6.02
C ALA A 311 21.47 21.18 -4.88
N PRO A 312 20.75 22.26 -5.21
CA PRO A 312 20.09 23.10 -4.21
C PRO A 312 18.83 22.40 -3.70
N LEU A 313 18.97 21.49 -2.72
CA LEU A 313 17.82 20.83 -2.10
C LEU A 313 17.24 21.71 -0.99
N ALA A 314 16.12 22.38 -1.27
CA ALA A 314 15.44 23.23 -0.30
C ALA A 314 15.03 22.41 0.94
N LYS A 315 15.54 22.80 2.12
CA LYS A 315 15.27 22.25 3.47
C LYS A 315 16.09 21.04 3.94
N ALA A 316 17.10 20.54 3.20
CA ALA A 316 17.99 19.51 3.74
C ALA A 316 19.25 20.12 4.39
N PRO A 317 19.65 19.70 5.60
CA PRO A 317 20.87 20.20 6.27
C PRO A 317 22.16 19.79 5.55
N PHE A 318 22.12 18.68 4.79
CA PHE A 318 23.22 18.21 3.93
C PHE A 318 22.66 17.39 2.77
N VAL A 319 23.43 17.30 1.68
CA VAL A 319 23.14 16.51 0.48
C VAL A 319 24.26 15.46 0.29
N PRO A 320 23.91 14.18 0.03
CA PRO A 320 24.92 13.14 -0.19
C PRO A 320 25.45 13.18 -1.64
N VAL A 321 26.74 13.42 -1.79
CA VAL A 321 27.47 13.25 -3.07
C VAL A 321 28.04 11.84 -3.13
N TYR A 322 27.79 11.14 -4.23
CA TYR A 322 28.34 9.81 -4.45
C TYR A 322 29.73 9.92 -5.07
N TYR A 323 30.69 9.14 -4.55
CA TYR A 323 32.02 9.03 -5.12
C TYR A 323 32.47 7.58 -5.23
N GLU A 324 33.11 7.27 -6.34
CA GLU A 324 33.63 5.94 -6.63
C GLU A 324 34.96 6.02 -7.37
N ILE A 325 35.82 5.02 -7.15
CA ILE A 325 37.07 4.86 -7.89
C ILE A 325 37.22 3.42 -8.40
N ARG A 326 37.63 3.29 -9.66
CA ARG A 326 37.86 2.01 -10.34
C ARG A 326 39.26 1.93 -10.92
N LYS A 327 39.77 0.72 -11.06
CA LYS A 327 40.87 0.41 -11.98
C LYS A 327 40.32 -0.49 -13.08
N GLY A 328 40.15 0.09 -14.25
CA GLY A 328 39.29 -0.47 -15.27
C GLY A 328 37.92 -0.91 -14.75
N THR A 329 37.53 -2.16 -14.98
CA THR A 329 36.20 -2.67 -14.58
C THR A 329 36.09 -2.94 -13.08
N LYS A 330 37.22 -2.92 -12.35
CA LYS A 330 37.28 -3.34 -10.96
C LYS A 330 37.07 -2.16 -10.02
N TYR A 331 36.02 -2.25 -9.21
CA TYR A 331 35.73 -1.37 -8.08
C TYR A 331 36.87 -1.41 -7.06
N LEU A 332 37.27 -0.24 -6.57
CA LEU A 332 38.27 -0.10 -5.53
C LEU A 332 37.64 0.56 -4.30
N ASN A 333 38.16 0.26 -3.12
CA ASN A 333 37.71 0.90 -1.89
C ASN A 333 38.11 2.39 -1.87
N ALA A 334 37.18 3.27 -2.25
CA ALA A 334 37.41 4.70 -2.36
C ALA A 334 37.92 5.37 -1.07
N ARG A 335 37.54 4.84 0.10
CA ARG A 335 37.93 5.40 1.40
C ARG A 335 39.44 5.38 1.64
N ILE A 336 40.14 4.40 1.07
CA ILE A 336 41.60 4.26 1.20
C ILE A 336 42.34 5.21 0.24
N TRP A 337 41.65 5.76 -0.77
CA TRP A 337 42.26 6.62 -1.78
C TRP A 337 42.14 8.11 -1.45
N LEU A 338 41.03 8.50 -0.83
CA LEU A 338 40.76 9.88 -0.42
C LEU A 338 41.55 10.26 0.84
N LYS A 339 42.01 11.50 0.89
CA LYS A 339 42.66 12.14 2.05
C LYS A 339 41.65 12.58 3.12
#